data_AF-A0AAN8A7Y9-F1
#
_entry.id   AF-A0AAN8A7Y9-F1
#
_cell.length_a   1.000
_cell.length_b   1.000
_cell.length_c   1.000
_cell.angle_alpha   90.00
_cell.angle_beta   90.00
_cell.angle_gamma   90.00
#
_symmetry.space_group_name_H-M   'P 1'
#
loop_
_entity.id
_entity.type
_entity.pdbx_description
1 polymer ?
#
loop_
_entity_poly.entity_id
_entity_poly.type
_entity_poly.pdbx_seq_one_letter_code
_entity_poly.pdbx_strand_id
1 'polypeptide(L)'
;MLTIFLFWSLILLKLISALTIKGQLDVTPYNLSTFKISNTRFRLQQIGSLDSNKHPIKATAYIQDPDGSFEFNNIEVDERINKTTRFVIYPLSKDFNVKPNRVLVEFFMNENGTLETKGFRNYFGREYFPSKDIKFPEKLDPIDIKPMVRFSLVQKQPFRNYLQVRNPGVLKSGMIANILHSPWKMALVLIALTVIIFPIYVENFDPETVKLMKEQRRKQQREKYQIPN
;
A
#
# COMPACT_ATOMS: atom_id res chain seq x y z
N MET A 1 31.41 -52.07 -11.84
CA MET A 1 30.14 -51.79 -11.16
C MET A 1 30.23 -50.64 -10.15
N LEU A 2 31.30 -50.53 -9.35
CA LEU A 2 31.46 -49.45 -8.36
C LEU A 2 31.44 -48.02 -8.95
N THR A 3 32.02 -47.85 -10.14
CA THR A 3 32.10 -46.55 -10.84
C THR A 3 30.76 -46.06 -11.36
N ILE A 4 29.87 -46.98 -11.76
CA ILE A 4 28.51 -46.68 -12.20
C ILE A 4 27.67 -46.20 -11.00
N PHE A 5 27.85 -46.83 -9.84
CA PHE A 5 27.17 -46.44 -8.60
C PHE A 5 27.62 -45.05 -8.11
N LEU A 6 28.92 -44.76 -8.18
CA LEU A 6 29.46 -43.42 -7.87
C LEU A 6 28.93 -42.35 -8.83
N PHE A 7 28.83 -42.65 -10.13
CA PHE A 7 28.28 -41.73 -11.13
C PHE A 7 26.79 -41.44 -10.90
N TRP A 8 26.00 -42.46 -10.56
CA TRP A 8 24.60 -42.30 -10.17
C TRP A 8 24.44 -41.55 -8.84
N SER A 9 25.34 -41.73 -7.87
CA SER A 9 25.33 -40.97 -6.61
C SER A 9 25.65 -39.49 -6.81
N LEU A 10 26.58 -39.15 -7.72
CA LEU A 10 26.92 -37.77 -8.07
C LEU A 10 25.80 -37.06 -8.85
N ILE A 11 25.03 -37.81 -9.65
CA ILE A 11 23.83 -37.30 -10.32
C ILE A 11 22.69 -37.07 -9.33
N LEU A 12 22.52 -37.96 -8.33
CA LEU A 12 21.55 -37.80 -7.24
C LEU A 12 21.93 -36.65 -6.27
N LEU A 13 23.22 -36.36 -6.09
CA LEU A 13 23.69 -35.24 -5.26
C LEU A 13 23.59 -33.86 -5.94
N LYS A 14 23.30 -33.79 -7.25
CA LYS A 14 22.71 -32.57 -7.85
C LYS A 14 21.24 -32.43 -7.45
N LEU A 15 20.95 -32.59 -6.16
CA LEU A 15 19.73 -32.12 -5.54
C LEU A 15 19.70 -30.62 -5.78
N ILE A 16 18.91 -30.26 -6.78
CA ILE A 16 18.58 -28.89 -7.16
C ILE A 16 18.22 -28.15 -5.88
N SER A 17 19.05 -27.17 -5.53
CA SER A 17 18.78 -26.22 -4.46
C SER A 17 17.60 -25.36 -4.89
N ALA A 18 16.41 -25.91 -4.68
CA ALA A 18 15.14 -25.30 -4.97
C ALA A 18 14.84 -24.31 -3.84
N LEU A 19 14.94 -23.01 -4.12
CA LEU A 19 14.56 -21.99 -3.17
C LEU A 19 13.04 -21.82 -3.16
N THR A 20 12.46 -21.63 -1.97
CA THR A 20 11.06 -21.21 -1.80
C THR A 20 11.00 -19.73 -1.40
N ILE A 21 10.25 -18.92 -2.15
CA ILE A 21 9.90 -17.56 -1.75
C ILE A 21 8.50 -17.57 -1.15
N LYS A 22 8.41 -17.16 0.13
CA LYS A 22 7.14 -17.04 0.86
C LYS A 22 6.64 -15.60 0.86
N GLY A 23 5.33 -15.43 0.75
CA GLY A 23 4.68 -14.14 0.88
C GLY A 23 3.30 -14.25 1.51
N GLN A 24 2.76 -13.10 1.90
CA GLN A 24 1.44 -13.01 2.53
C GLN A 24 0.73 -11.74 2.06
N LEU A 25 -0.56 -11.87 1.73
CA LEU A 25 -1.47 -10.77 1.50
C LEU A 25 -2.26 -10.49 2.79
N ASP A 26 -1.96 -9.37 3.43
CA ASP A 26 -2.70 -8.91 4.60
C ASP A 26 -4.09 -8.41 4.19
N VAL A 27 -5.09 -9.19 4.60
CA VAL A 27 -6.53 -8.96 4.36
C VAL A 27 -7.28 -8.57 5.64
N THR A 28 -6.58 -8.51 6.78
CA THR A 28 -7.15 -8.21 8.10
C THR A 28 -7.96 -6.91 8.18
N PRO A 29 -7.61 -5.78 7.51
CA PRO A 29 -8.36 -4.55 7.69
C PRO A 29 -9.79 -4.56 7.11
N TYR A 30 -10.16 -5.55 6.30
CA TYR A 30 -11.44 -5.52 5.56
C TYR A 30 -12.29 -6.79 5.72
N ASN A 31 -11.93 -7.73 6.61
CA ASN A 31 -12.65 -8.99 6.87
C ASN A 31 -13.14 -9.66 5.57
N LEU A 32 -12.23 -9.83 4.61
CA LEU A 32 -12.56 -10.38 3.30
C LEU A 32 -12.72 -11.90 3.39
N SER A 33 -13.75 -12.44 2.73
CA SER A 33 -13.92 -13.89 2.63
C SER A 33 -12.91 -14.50 1.64
N THR A 34 -12.53 -15.75 1.87
CA THR A 34 -11.58 -16.51 1.04
C THR A 34 -11.99 -16.53 -0.43
N PHE A 35 -13.30 -16.63 -0.72
CA PHE A 35 -13.83 -16.56 -2.09
C PHE A 35 -13.45 -15.26 -2.80
N LYS A 36 -13.53 -14.11 -2.12
CA LYS A 36 -13.16 -12.81 -2.72
C LYS A 36 -11.67 -12.73 -3.01
N ILE A 37 -10.84 -13.36 -2.18
CA ILE A 37 -9.38 -13.30 -2.28
C ILE A 37 -8.86 -14.21 -3.41
N SER A 38 -9.59 -15.26 -3.78
CA SER A 38 -9.22 -16.26 -4.79
C SER A 38 -8.87 -15.69 -6.18
N ASN A 39 -9.46 -14.55 -6.55
CA ASN A 39 -9.16 -13.84 -7.81
C ASN A 39 -7.85 -13.05 -7.79
N THR A 40 -7.06 -13.19 -6.71
CA THR A 40 -5.75 -12.58 -6.54
C THR A 40 -4.67 -13.64 -6.68
N ARG A 41 -3.71 -13.37 -7.58
CA ARG A 41 -2.54 -14.23 -7.82
C ARG A 41 -1.27 -13.40 -7.85
N PHE A 42 -0.15 -14.02 -7.56
CA PHE A 42 1.15 -13.39 -7.56
C PHE A 42 1.98 -14.01 -8.68
N ARG A 43 2.57 -13.17 -9.53
CA ARG A 43 3.45 -13.64 -10.62
C ARG A 43 4.89 -13.27 -10.28
N LEU A 44 5.77 -14.25 -10.30
CA LEU A 44 7.22 -14.08 -10.22
C LEU A 44 7.80 -14.06 -11.63
N GLN A 45 8.70 -13.13 -11.91
CA GLN A 45 9.43 -13.08 -13.16
C GLN A 45 10.89 -12.76 -12.89
N GLN A 46 11.78 -13.56 -13.46
CA GLN A 46 13.20 -13.29 -13.42
C GLN A 46 13.57 -12.12 -14.34
N ILE A 47 14.48 -11.27 -13.87
CA ILE A 47 15.06 -10.17 -14.64
C ILE A 47 16.58 -10.21 -14.57
N GLY A 48 17.25 -9.85 -15.67
CA GLY A 48 18.70 -9.98 -15.78
C GLY A 48 19.15 -11.35 -16.30
N SER A 49 20.47 -11.54 -16.43
CA SER A 49 21.05 -12.72 -17.08
C SER A 49 21.34 -13.81 -16.07
N LEU A 50 20.54 -14.88 -16.10
CA LEU A 50 20.91 -16.21 -15.62
C LEU A 50 21.23 -17.04 -16.86
N ASP A 51 22.46 -16.90 -17.35
CA ASP A 51 22.98 -17.50 -18.59
C ASP A 51 22.16 -17.18 -19.86
N SER A 52 22.78 -16.58 -20.89
CA SER A 52 22.11 -16.11 -22.12
C SER A 52 21.32 -17.16 -22.92
N ASN A 53 21.49 -18.44 -22.59
CA ASN A 53 20.87 -19.57 -23.29
C ASN A 53 19.63 -20.14 -22.57
N LYS A 54 19.28 -19.65 -21.37
CA LYS A 54 18.09 -20.08 -20.64
C LYS A 54 16.97 -19.05 -20.74
N HIS A 55 15.73 -19.52 -20.88
CA HIS A 55 14.57 -18.65 -20.79
C HIS A 55 14.41 -18.12 -19.35
N PRO A 56 14.02 -16.84 -19.19
CA PRO A 56 13.81 -16.26 -17.87
C PRO A 56 12.70 -17.01 -17.12
N ILE A 57 12.98 -17.36 -15.87
CA ILE A 57 12.06 -18.11 -15.00
C ILE A 57 10.79 -17.29 -14.76
N LYS A 58 9.64 -17.94 -14.89
CA LYS A 58 8.33 -17.37 -14.60
C LYS A 58 7.56 -18.35 -13.73
N ALA A 59 7.00 -17.88 -12.63
CA ALA A 59 6.15 -18.67 -11.75
C ALA A 59 4.90 -17.89 -11.37
N THR A 60 3.82 -18.60 -11.05
CA THR A 60 2.59 -18.00 -10.54
C THR A 60 2.18 -18.73 -9.28
N ALA A 61 1.96 -17.98 -8.21
CA ALA A 61 1.46 -18.46 -6.95
C ALA A 61 0.03 -17.95 -6.72
N TYR A 62 -0.80 -18.81 -6.15
CA TYR A 62 -2.13 -18.47 -5.69
C TYR A 62 -2.14 -18.44 -4.16
N ILE A 63 -3.13 -17.74 -3.61
CA ILE A 63 -3.32 -17.68 -2.17
C ILE A 63 -3.83 -19.04 -1.68
N GLN A 64 -3.17 -19.59 -0.66
CA GLN A 64 -3.43 -20.94 -0.14
C GLN A 64 -4.36 -20.90 1.07
N ASP A 65 -4.10 -19.98 2.01
CA ASP A 65 -4.83 -19.90 3.27
C ASP A 65 -5.73 -18.65 3.37
N PRO A 66 -6.74 -18.65 4.27
CA PRO A 66 -7.53 -17.47 4.59
C PRO A 66 -6.68 -16.28 5.06
N ASP A 67 -5.52 -16.56 5.66
CA ASP A 67 -4.54 -15.57 6.12
C ASP A 67 -3.77 -14.91 4.97
N GLY A 68 -4.05 -15.29 3.72
CA GLY A 68 -3.47 -14.68 2.53
C GLY A 68 -2.08 -15.20 2.17
N SER A 69 -1.65 -16.34 2.70
CA SER A 69 -0.34 -16.94 2.42
C SER A 69 -0.21 -17.36 0.95
N PHE A 70 0.98 -17.20 0.38
CA PHE A 70 1.31 -17.74 -0.93
C PHE A 70 2.80 -18.07 -1.01
N GLU A 71 3.15 -19.09 -1.79
CA GLU A 71 4.53 -19.56 -1.91
C GLU A 71 4.88 -19.83 -3.38
N PHE A 72 6.12 -19.49 -3.74
CA PHE A 72 6.74 -19.89 -4.99
C PHE A 72 7.78 -20.96 -4.69
N ASN A 73 7.56 -22.15 -5.22
CA ASN A 73 8.46 -23.29 -5.03
C ASN A 73 9.39 -23.48 -6.23
N ASN A 74 10.52 -24.16 -6.01
CA ASN A 74 11.46 -24.56 -7.05
C ASN A 74 12.04 -23.38 -7.84
N ILE A 75 12.43 -22.32 -7.14
CA ILE A 75 13.10 -21.18 -7.77
C ILE A 75 14.59 -21.47 -7.85
N GLU A 76 15.11 -21.54 -9.07
CA GLU A 76 16.55 -21.65 -9.31
C GLU A 76 17.23 -20.29 -9.10
N VAL A 77 18.32 -20.29 -8.34
CA VAL A 77 19.15 -19.12 -8.06
C VAL A 77 20.58 -19.43 -8.51
N ASP A 78 21.29 -18.43 -9.05
CA ASP A 78 22.72 -18.57 -9.34
C ASP A 78 23.51 -18.68 -8.02
N GLU A 79 24.15 -19.82 -7.82
CA GLU A 79 24.98 -20.10 -6.64
C GLU A 79 26.44 -19.66 -6.81
N ARG A 80 26.81 -19.08 -7.96
CA ARG A 80 28.15 -18.56 -8.18
C ARG A 80 28.42 -17.36 -7.26
N ILE A 81 29.61 -17.31 -6.68
CA ILE A 81 30.05 -16.23 -5.78
C ILE A 81 29.93 -14.87 -6.48
N ASN A 82 29.42 -13.87 -5.76
CA ASN A 82 29.22 -12.49 -6.23
C ASN A 82 28.27 -12.36 -7.43
N LYS A 83 27.45 -13.37 -7.72
CA LYS A 83 26.35 -13.27 -8.68
C LYS A 83 25.05 -12.90 -7.97
N THR A 84 24.29 -12.01 -8.62
CA THR A 84 22.97 -11.60 -8.15
C THR A 84 21.91 -12.16 -9.08
N THR A 85 21.01 -12.98 -8.53
CA THR A 85 19.79 -13.38 -9.23
C THR A 85 18.66 -12.46 -8.80
N ARG A 86 17.92 -11.93 -9.76
CA ARG A 86 16.89 -10.93 -9.49
C ARG A 86 15.54 -11.41 -9.99
N PHE A 87 14.55 -11.28 -9.13
CA PHE A 87 13.16 -11.59 -9.44
C PHE A 87 12.27 -10.41 -9.12
N VAL A 88 11.17 -10.31 -9.87
CA VAL A 88 10.12 -9.35 -9.58
C VAL A 88 8.84 -10.09 -9.29
N ILE A 89 8.21 -9.72 -8.17
CA ILE A 89 6.89 -10.19 -7.79
C ILE A 89 5.85 -9.13 -8.20
N TYR A 90 4.84 -9.58 -8.94
CA TYR A 90 3.70 -8.79 -9.38
C TYR A 90 2.42 -9.32 -8.71
N PRO A 91 1.79 -8.55 -7.80
CA PRO A 91 0.41 -8.82 -7.39
C PRO A 91 -0.55 -8.54 -8.55
N LEU A 92 -1.36 -9.53 -8.89
CA LEU A 92 -2.39 -9.47 -9.91
C LEU A 92 -3.73 -9.79 -9.25
N SER A 93 -4.50 -8.76 -8.92
CA SER A 93 -5.87 -8.90 -8.44
C SER A 93 -6.84 -8.26 -9.42
N LYS A 94 -7.98 -8.91 -9.66
CA LYS A 94 -9.10 -8.29 -10.39
C LYS A 94 -9.97 -7.45 -9.47
N ASP A 95 -10.03 -7.74 -8.17
CA ASP A 95 -11.02 -7.11 -7.30
C ASP A 95 -10.42 -6.02 -6.42
N PHE A 96 -9.10 -6.07 -6.20
CA PHE A 96 -8.44 -5.22 -5.23
C PHE A 96 -7.27 -4.41 -5.80
N ASN A 97 -7.01 -3.27 -5.18
CA ASN A 97 -5.77 -2.53 -5.34
C ASN A 97 -4.80 -2.96 -4.25
N VAL A 98 -3.74 -3.66 -4.64
CA VAL A 98 -2.72 -4.22 -3.75
C VAL A 98 -1.49 -3.32 -3.75
N LYS A 99 -0.91 -3.09 -2.55
CA LYS A 99 0.37 -2.43 -2.34
C LYS A 99 1.34 -3.40 -1.62
N PRO A 100 2.65 -3.35 -1.89
CA PRO A 100 3.29 -2.64 -2.99
C PRO A 100 2.88 -3.18 -4.36
N ASN A 101 2.87 -2.34 -5.40
CA ASN A 101 2.48 -2.77 -6.76
C ASN A 101 3.50 -3.72 -7.40
N ARG A 102 4.78 -3.60 -7.03
CA ARG A 102 5.91 -4.40 -7.54
C ARG A 102 6.94 -4.54 -6.43
N VAL A 103 7.49 -5.72 -6.27
CA VAL A 103 8.62 -5.98 -5.35
C VAL A 103 9.75 -6.61 -6.13
N LEU A 104 10.93 -5.99 -6.09
CA LEU A 104 12.17 -6.58 -6.56
C LEU A 104 12.77 -7.40 -5.42
N VAL A 105 13.08 -8.65 -5.68
CA VAL A 105 13.78 -9.54 -4.75
C VAL A 105 15.13 -9.87 -5.38
N GLU A 106 16.19 -9.56 -4.64
CA GLU A 106 17.57 -9.84 -5.03
C GLU A 106 18.15 -10.93 -4.15
N PHE A 107 18.70 -11.96 -4.79
CA PHE A 107 19.46 -13.02 -4.17
C PHE A 107 20.92 -12.81 -4.49
N PHE A 108 21.75 -12.62 -3.47
CA PHE A 108 23.17 -12.40 -3.62
C PHE A 108 23.94 -13.48 -2.87
N MET A 109 24.84 -14.17 -3.56
CA MET A 109 25.71 -15.16 -2.94
C MET A 109 26.97 -14.47 -2.40
N ASN A 110 27.08 -14.40 -1.07
CA ASN A 110 28.27 -13.86 -0.41
C ASN A 110 29.48 -14.77 -0.60
N GLU A 111 30.67 -14.20 -0.41
CA GLU A 111 31.95 -14.93 -0.40
C GLU A 111 32.00 -16.00 0.70
N ASN A 112 31.24 -15.80 1.78
CA ASN A 112 31.08 -16.75 2.89
C ASN A 112 30.17 -17.95 2.54
N GLY A 113 29.66 -18.04 1.31
CA GLY A 113 28.71 -19.07 0.86
C GLY A 113 27.29 -18.90 1.41
N THR A 114 26.99 -17.77 2.07
CA THR A 114 25.64 -17.47 2.57
C THR A 114 24.82 -16.73 1.53
N LEU A 115 23.57 -17.15 1.36
CA LEU A 115 22.62 -16.49 0.47
C LEU A 115 21.98 -15.29 1.17
N GLU A 116 22.36 -14.08 0.76
CA GLU A 116 21.68 -12.86 1.17
C GLU A 116 20.45 -12.61 0.31
N THR A 117 19.34 -12.27 0.95
CA THR A 117 18.12 -11.85 0.26
C THR A 117 17.77 -10.43 0.63
N LYS A 118 17.55 -9.59 -0.37
CA LYS A 118 17.16 -8.18 -0.24
C LYS A 118 15.87 -7.94 -1.02
N GLY A 119 14.98 -7.14 -0.44
CA GLY A 119 13.73 -6.74 -1.07
C GLY A 119 13.70 -5.24 -1.31
N PHE A 120 13.14 -4.82 -2.44
CA PHE A 120 12.94 -3.42 -2.76
C PHE A 120 11.54 -3.18 -3.31
N ARG A 121 10.91 -2.11 -2.85
CA ARG A 121 9.62 -1.67 -3.35
C ARG A 121 9.80 -0.88 -4.64
N ASN A 122 8.95 -1.15 -5.63
CA ASN A 122 8.88 -0.35 -6.84
C ASN A 122 7.42 -0.05 -7.21
N TYR A 123 7.21 0.89 -8.12
CA TYR A 123 5.91 1.23 -8.71
C TYR A 123 5.92 1.08 -10.23
N PHE A 124 4.75 1.18 -10.84
CA PHE A 124 4.61 1.01 -12.29
C PHE A 124 5.22 2.21 -13.03
N GLY A 125 6.04 1.94 -14.05
CA GLY A 125 6.67 2.98 -14.87
C GLY A 125 8.04 3.48 -14.38
N ARG A 126 8.51 3.04 -13.20
CA ARG A 126 9.88 3.31 -12.72
C ARG A 126 10.82 2.14 -13.02
N GLU A 127 12.00 2.46 -13.52
CA GLU A 127 13.07 1.49 -13.78
C GLU A 127 13.57 0.86 -12.48
N TYR A 128 13.96 -0.42 -12.54
CA TYR A 128 14.49 -1.14 -11.37
C TYR A 128 15.93 -0.78 -11.07
N PHE A 129 16.70 -0.51 -12.12
CA PHE A 129 18.11 -0.18 -12.04
C PHE A 129 18.32 1.17 -12.68
N PRO A 130 19.22 1.99 -12.12
CA PRO A 130 19.54 3.25 -12.73
C PRO A 130 20.30 3.08 -14.04
N SER A 131 20.14 4.07 -14.91
CA SER A 131 20.96 4.18 -16.13
C SER A 131 22.44 4.35 -15.76
N LYS A 132 23.33 3.75 -16.55
CA LYS A 132 24.78 3.71 -16.28
C LYS A 132 25.44 5.09 -16.22
N ASP A 133 24.82 6.08 -16.85
CA ASP A 133 25.37 7.43 -17.00
C ASP A 133 25.14 8.32 -15.77
N ILE A 134 24.34 7.87 -14.81
CA ILE A 134 23.96 8.65 -13.62
C ILE A 134 24.98 8.39 -12.51
N LYS A 135 25.73 9.43 -12.09
CA LYS A 135 26.78 9.32 -11.06
C LYS A 135 26.25 8.96 -9.66
N PHE A 136 25.09 9.51 -9.28
CA PHE A 136 24.47 9.27 -7.99
C PHE A 136 22.98 8.97 -8.16
N PRO A 137 22.65 7.75 -8.58
CA PRO A 137 21.27 7.41 -8.86
C PRO A 137 20.44 7.25 -7.60
N GLU A 138 19.15 7.57 -7.72
CA GLU A 138 18.16 7.27 -6.70
C GLU A 138 18.02 5.75 -6.53
N LYS A 139 18.15 5.26 -5.30
CA LYS A 139 17.97 3.84 -4.97
C LYS A 139 16.50 3.55 -4.69
N LEU A 140 16.10 2.30 -4.91
CA LEU A 140 14.76 1.84 -4.53
C LEU A 140 14.65 1.74 -3.01
N ASP A 141 13.44 1.96 -2.48
CA ASP A 141 13.17 1.83 -1.05
C ASP A 141 13.31 0.36 -0.63
N PRO A 142 14.17 0.03 0.34
CA PRO A 142 14.28 -1.33 0.85
C PRO A 142 13.00 -1.71 1.60
N ILE A 143 12.60 -2.96 1.45
CA ILE A 143 11.48 -3.56 2.19
C ILE A 143 11.97 -4.83 2.88
N ASP A 144 11.49 -5.04 4.10
CA ASP A 144 11.75 -6.29 4.80
C ASP A 144 10.97 -7.44 4.16
N ILE A 145 11.67 -8.54 3.93
CA ILE A 145 11.18 -9.73 3.24
C ILE A 145 11.40 -11.00 4.08
N LYS A 146 12.08 -10.90 5.22
CA LYS A 146 12.28 -12.02 6.15
C LYS A 146 11.29 -11.84 7.32
N PRO A 147 10.45 -12.84 7.64
CA PRO A 147 10.41 -14.21 7.12
C PRO A 147 9.60 -14.38 5.81
N MET A 148 8.79 -13.40 5.42
CA MET A 148 7.92 -13.47 4.23
C MET A 148 7.69 -12.09 3.62
N VAL A 149 7.45 -12.04 2.30
CA VAL A 149 7.14 -10.79 1.59
C VAL A 149 5.69 -10.38 1.87
N ARG A 150 5.49 -9.23 2.50
CA ARG A 150 4.16 -8.73 2.86
C ARG A 150 3.56 -7.81 1.80
N PHE A 151 2.35 -8.14 1.37
CA PHE A 151 1.47 -7.30 0.57
C PHE A 151 0.25 -6.92 1.40
N SER A 152 -0.35 -5.77 1.12
CA SER A 152 -1.55 -5.28 1.79
C SER A 152 -2.45 -4.55 0.80
N LEU A 153 -3.69 -4.26 1.18
CA LEU A 153 -4.57 -3.46 0.35
C LEU A 153 -4.27 -1.97 0.46
N VAL A 154 -4.55 -1.21 -0.61
CA VAL A 154 -4.44 0.25 -0.58
C VAL A 154 -5.48 0.83 0.37
N GLN A 155 -5.04 1.44 1.47
CA GLN A 155 -5.94 1.98 2.51
C GLN A 155 -7.01 2.94 1.99
N LYS A 156 -6.66 3.86 1.08
CA LYS A 156 -7.59 4.87 0.55
C LYS A 156 -8.61 4.28 -0.45
N GLN A 157 -8.22 3.23 -1.17
CA GLN A 157 -9.05 2.65 -2.22
C GLN A 157 -8.73 1.15 -2.38
N PRO A 158 -9.19 0.31 -1.44
CA PRO A 158 -8.84 -1.11 -1.41
C PRO A 158 -9.49 -1.91 -2.55
N PHE A 159 -10.69 -1.50 -2.99
CA PHE A 159 -11.44 -2.16 -4.07
C PHE A 159 -11.20 -1.47 -5.42
N ARG A 160 -11.17 -2.26 -6.49
CA ARG A 160 -11.15 -1.76 -7.85
C ARG A 160 -12.56 -1.37 -8.28
N ASN A 161 -12.75 -0.09 -8.55
CA ASN A 161 -14.03 0.44 -9.03
C ASN A 161 -14.03 0.42 -10.56
N TYR A 162 -14.57 -0.64 -11.16
CA TYR A 162 -14.76 -0.72 -12.61
C TYR A 162 -15.95 0.09 -13.11
N LEU A 163 -16.92 0.32 -12.23
CA LEU A 163 -18.15 1.03 -12.56
C LEU A 163 -18.05 2.47 -12.09
N GLN A 164 -18.14 3.40 -13.04
CA GLN A 164 -18.27 4.81 -12.73
C GLN A 164 -19.74 5.18 -12.60
N VAL A 165 -20.13 5.72 -11.45
CA VAL A 165 -21.48 6.24 -11.24
C VAL A 165 -21.58 7.58 -11.97
N ARG A 166 -22.52 7.70 -12.91
CA ARG A 166 -22.69 8.90 -13.75
C ARG A 166 -23.07 10.15 -12.94
N ASN A 167 -24.01 10.01 -12.01
CA ASN A 167 -24.50 11.10 -11.15
C ASN A 167 -24.35 10.70 -9.67
N PRO A 168 -23.16 10.84 -9.08
CA PRO A 168 -23.01 10.66 -7.64
C PRO A 168 -23.86 11.72 -6.92
N GLY A 169 -24.78 11.29 -6.05
CA GLY A 169 -25.67 12.20 -5.33
C GLY A 169 -24.93 13.30 -4.57
N VAL A 170 -25.65 14.37 -4.19
CA VAL A 170 -25.09 15.61 -3.58
C VAL A 170 -24.27 15.36 -2.30
N LEU A 171 -24.55 14.26 -1.59
CA LEU A 171 -23.80 13.86 -0.39
C LEU A 171 -22.51 13.09 -0.69
N LYS A 172 -22.36 12.54 -1.90
CA LYS A 172 -21.19 11.78 -2.35
C LYS A 172 -20.27 12.58 -3.27
N SER A 173 -20.77 13.64 -3.91
CA SER A 173 -19.97 14.53 -4.74
C SER A 173 -20.38 16.00 -4.56
N GLY A 174 -19.43 16.93 -4.77
CA GLY A 174 -19.65 18.37 -4.66
C GLY A 174 -19.20 18.98 -3.33
N MET A 175 -19.52 20.26 -3.12
CA MET A 175 -19.06 21.04 -1.97
C MET A 175 -19.57 20.47 -0.63
N ILE A 176 -20.85 20.05 -0.58
CA ILE A 176 -21.46 19.48 0.63
C ILE A 176 -20.77 18.16 1.01
N ALA A 177 -20.55 17.27 0.04
CA ALA A 177 -19.82 16.02 0.25
C ALA A 177 -18.40 16.26 0.77
N ASN A 178 -17.68 17.25 0.22
CA ASN A 178 -16.32 17.59 0.64
C ASN A 178 -16.25 18.12 2.09
N ILE A 179 -17.28 18.85 2.52
CA ILE A 179 -17.43 19.27 3.92
C ILE A 179 -17.67 18.04 4.80
N LEU A 180 -18.66 17.21 4.44
CA LEU A 180 -19.09 16.04 5.21
C LEU A 180 -17.98 15.01 5.42
N HIS A 181 -17.15 14.77 4.40
CA HIS A 181 -16.06 13.80 4.45
C HIS A 181 -14.79 14.29 5.16
N SER A 182 -14.71 15.57 5.53
CA SER A 182 -13.56 16.15 6.20
C SER A 182 -13.91 16.52 7.65
N PRO A 183 -13.39 15.81 8.66
CA PRO A 183 -13.77 16.01 10.07
C PRO A 183 -13.57 17.45 10.53
N TRP A 184 -12.49 18.10 10.08
CA TRP A 184 -12.19 19.50 10.38
C TRP A 184 -13.17 20.49 9.75
N LYS A 185 -13.66 20.21 8.53
CA LYS A 185 -14.62 21.09 7.84
C LYS A 185 -16.01 20.94 8.49
N MET A 186 -16.37 19.72 8.86
CA MET A 186 -17.58 19.47 9.65
C MET A 186 -17.54 20.18 11.00
N ALA A 187 -16.42 20.12 11.72
CA ALA A 187 -16.27 20.82 12.99
C ALA A 187 -16.48 22.33 12.84
N LEU A 188 -15.89 22.94 11.81
CA LEU A 188 -16.06 24.37 11.53
C LEU A 188 -17.53 24.73 11.24
N VAL A 189 -18.23 23.92 10.44
CA VAL A 189 -19.65 24.14 10.16
C VAL A 189 -20.52 24.01 11.41
N LEU A 190 -20.24 23.03 12.28
CA LEU A 190 -20.94 22.89 13.56
C LEU A 190 -20.68 24.08 14.49
N ILE A 191 -19.46 24.59 14.54
CA ILE A 191 -19.13 25.81 15.30
C ILE A 191 -19.90 27.01 14.73
N ALA A 192 -19.92 27.20 13.42
CA ALA A 192 -20.68 28.28 12.80
C ALA A 192 -22.19 28.19 13.11
N LEU A 193 -22.77 27.00 13.02
CA LEU A 193 -24.17 26.74 13.38
C LEU A 193 -24.45 27.05 14.85
N THR A 194 -23.57 26.61 15.76
CA THR A 194 -23.73 26.86 17.19
C THR A 194 -23.63 28.35 17.51
N VAL A 195 -22.72 29.12 16.89
CA VAL A 195 -22.66 30.58 17.08
C VAL A 195 -23.96 31.29 16.64
N ILE A 196 -24.61 30.80 15.58
CA ILE A 196 -25.87 31.36 15.09
C ILE A 196 -27.06 30.98 15.99
N ILE A 197 -27.10 29.72 16.44
CA ILE A 197 -28.23 29.15 17.17
C ILE A 197 -28.18 29.49 18.67
N PHE A 198 -26.97 29.57 19.24
CA PHE A 198 -26.76 29.80 20.67
C PHE A 198 -27.47 31.06 21.22
N PRO A 199 -27.41 32.24 20.55
CA PRO A 199 -28.14 33.43 21.01
C PRO A 199 -29.65 33.19 21.11
N ILE A 200 -30.25 32.47 20.16
CA ILE A 200 -31.69 32.21 20.11
C ILE A 200 -32.12 31.36 21.32
N TYR A 201 -31.30 30.39 21.72
CA TYR A 201 -31.58 29.62 22.92
C TYR A 201 -31.36 30.43 24.21
N VAL A 202 -30.29 31.22 24.29
CA VAL A 202 -30.03 32.10 25.45
C VAL A 202 -31.16 33.11 25.65
N GLU A 203 -31.70 33.68 24.58
CA GLU A 203 -32.85 34.60 24.65
C GLU A 203 -34.11 33.96 25.26
N ASN A 204 -34.29 32.65 25.08
CA ASN A 204 -35.45 31.93 25.62
C ASN A 204 -35.24 31.38 27.04
N PHE A 205 -33.99 31.10 27.44
CA PHE A 205 -33.68 30.57 28.78
C PHE A 205 -33.46 31.65 29.84
N ASP A 206 -32.93 32.83 29.49
CA ASP A 206 -32.71 33.92 30.44
C ASP A 206 -33.00 35.31 29.81
N PRO A 207 -34.27 35.73 29.77
CA PRO A 207 -34.68 36.95 29.06
C PRO A 207 -34.25 38.24 29.76
N GLU A 208 -33.89 38.20 31.04
CA GLU A 208 -33.54 39.38 31.84
C GLU A 208 -32.12 39.86 31.54
N THR A 209 -31.14 38.95 31.47
CA THR A 209 -29.76 39.26 31.06
C THR A 209 -29.69 39.78 29.64
N VAL A 210 -30.53 39.27 28.73
CA VAL A 210 -30.60 39.72 27.34
C VAL A 210 -31.11 41.15 27.22
N LYS A 211 -32.13 41.53 28.00
CA LYS A 211 -32.64 42.91 28.03
C LYS A 211 -31.56 43.88 28.52
N LEU A 212 -30.85 43.54 29.59
CA LEU A 212 -29.74 44.34 30.11
C LEU A 212 -28.61 44.50 29.08
N MET A 213 -28.24 43.43 28.38
CA MET A 213 -27.24 43.49 27.30
C MET A 213 -27.70 44.35 26.12
N LYS A 214 -28.98 44.27 25.72
CA LYS A 214 -29.54 45.11 24.64
C LYS A 214 -29.57 46.59 25.02
N GLU A 215 -29.88 46.92 26.28
CA GLU A 215 -29.85 48.30 26.77
C GLU A 215 -28.45 48.88 26.84
N GLN A 216 -27.47 48.10 27.31
CA GLN A 216 -26.06 48.51 27.30
C GLN A 216 -25.53 48.72 25.89
N ARG A 217 -25.88 47.84 24.94
CA ARG A 217 -25.48 47.97 23.53
C ARG A 217 -26.09 49.22 22.88
N ARG A 218 -27.34 49.57 23.24
CA ARG A 218 -28.00 50.82 22.80
C ARG A 218 -27.35 52.06 23.40
N LYS A 219 -26.94 52.03 24.67
CA LYS A 219 -26.22 53.14 25.31
C LYS A 219 -24.86 53.38 24.65
N GLN A 220 -24.07 52.33 24.44
CA GLN A 220 -22.78 52.42 23.77
C GLN A 220 -22.89 52.92 22.30
N GLN A 221 -23.95 52.54 21.57
CA GLN A 221 -24.19 53.10 20.24
C GLN A 221 -24.52 54.60 20.30
N ARG A 222 -25.35 55.04 21.25
CA ARG A 222 -25.68 56.46 21.42
C ARG A 222 -24.45 57.29 21.75
N GLU A 223 -23.57 56.78 22.60
CA GLU A 223 -22.29 57.44 22.95
C GLU A 223 -21.35 57.53 21.74
N LYS A 224 -21.33 56.53 20.87
CA LYS A 224 -20.46 56.51 19.67
C LYS A 224 -20.86 57.51 18.58
N TYR A 225 -22.12 57.95 18.56
CA TYR A 225 -22.65 58.94 17.61
C TYR A 225 -22.84 60.34 18.22
N GLN A 226 -22.45 60.56 19.48
CA GLN A 226 -22.33 61.90 20.02
C GLN A 226 -21.06 62.54 19.46
N ILE A 227 -21.24 63.46 18.50
CA ILE A 227 -20.17 64.32 18.03
C ILE A 227 -19.81 65.25 19.19
N PRO A 228 -18.55 65.29 19.64
CA PRO A 228 -18.15 66.19 20.71
C PRO A 228 -18.27 67.63 20.21
N ASN A 229 -19.08 68.44 20.90
CA ASN A 229 -19.12 69.90 20.74
C ASN A 229 -17.88 70.55 21.35
#